data_AF-A0A3B0C8R6-F1
#
_entry.id   AF-A0A3B0C8R6-F1
#
_cell.length_a   1.000
_cell.length_b   1.000
_cell.length_c   1.000
_cell.angle_alpha   90.00
_cell.angle_beta   90.00
_cell.angle_gamma   90.00
#
_symmetry.space_group_name_H-M   'P 1'
#
loop_
_entity.id
_entity.type
_entity.pdbx_description
1 polymer ?
#
loop_
_entity_poly.entity_id
_entity_poly.type
_entity_poly.pdbx_seq_one_letter_code
_entity_poly.pdbx_strand_id
1 'polypeptide(L)'
;MAQRELQAAERVALITGTSSGFGLLTAVKLAGMGYRVVATMRNASDKAALLEKAGQRGAASLIEVMQLDVTRHEQIERVVEEVAARYGTIDVLVNNAGFSVGGFVEEVPMDAWRQQMETNFFGLVAVTKAVLPIMRERRSGTIIQIGSVSGKIGFPGYAPYAASKYAVEGFSESLRHEMAPFGVKVVVVEPGAYRTPIWKKGLADIRTRPDSPYAPMLQAVLAYSRRAGETAPDPQEVADRIGKLVTLRSPRLRYALGQGSRLTLWAKALLPWAWFERAIGYALGRK
;
A
#
# COMPACT_ATOMS: atom_id res chain seq x y z
N MET A 1 20.70 42.08 -7.56
CA MET A 1 21.28 41.08 -6.66
C MET A 1 20.56 41.13 -5.32
N ALA A 2 19.38 40.52 -5.24
CA ALA A 2 18.60 40.45 -4.02
C ALA A 2 18.13 38.99 -3.83
N GLN A 3 18.68 38.37 -2.79
CA GLN A 3 18.08 37.27 -2.03
C GLN A 3 17.40 36.16 -2.84
N ARG A 4 18.22 35.32 -3.49
CA ARG A 4 17.94 33.88 -3.43
C ARG A 4 18.25 33.46 -1.99
N GLU A 5 17.28 33.63 -1.09
CA GLU A 5 17.24 32.78 0.10
C GLU A 5 17.44 31.35 -0.40
N LEU A 6 18.43 30.64 0.12
CA LEU A 6 18.52 29.20 -0.08
C LEU A 6 17.25 28.60 0.53
N GLN A 7 16.17 28.52 -0.26
CA GLN A 7 15.08 27.59 0.02
C GLN A 7 15.77 26.24 0.19
N ALA A 8 15.75 25.72 1.41
CA ALA A 8 16.14 24.34 1.66
C ALA A 8 15.44 23.49 0.60
N ALA A 9 16.20 22.70 -0.16
CA ALA A 9 15.66 21.93 -1.29
C ALA A 9 14.37 21.22 -0.84
N GLU A 10 13.26 21.59 -1.48
CA GLU A 10 11.93 21.15 -1.07
C GLU A 10 11.87 19.62 -1.23
N ARG A 11 11.69 18.88 -0.14
CA ARG A 11 11.64 17.41 -0.19
C ARG A 11 10.31 16.98 -0.78
N VAL A 12 10.35 16.14 -1.80
CA VAL A 12 9.15 15.73 -2.55
C VAL A 12 8.75 14.29 -2.22
N ALA A 13 7.46 14.09 -1.93
CA ALA A 13 6.88 12.77 -1.75
C ALA A 13 5.81 12.50 -2.82
N LEU A 14 6.02 11.48 -3.65
CA LEU A 14 5.03 10.97 -4.59
C LEU A 14 4.28 9.79 -3.95
N ILE A 15 2.95 9.87 -3.88
CA ILE A 15 2.12 8.84 -3.23
C ILE A 15 1.02 8.39 -4.19
N THR A 16 0.87 7.07 -4.36
CA THR A 16 -0.21 6.49 -5.17
C THR A 16 -1.44 6.14 -4.35
N GLY A 17 -2.65 6.39 -4.87
CA GLY A 17 -3.92 6.00 -4.24
C GLY A 17 -4.29 6.82 -2.98
N THR A 18 -4.28 8.14 -3.06
CA THR A 18 -4.46 9.04 -1.90
C THR A 18 -5.89 9.48 -1.62
N SER A 19 -6.89 8.99 -2.36
CA SER A 19 -8.29 9.39 -2.17
C SER A 19 -8.91 8.87 -0.87
N SER A 20 -8.32 7.86 -0.22
CA SER A 20 -8.78 7.34 1.06
C SER A 20 -7.70 6.54 1.80
N GLY A 21 -8.03 6.05 3.01
CA GLY A 21 -7.24 5.06 3.74
C GLY A 21 -5.81 5.50 4.06
N PHE A 22 -4.85 4.57 3.95
CA PHE A 22 -3.46 4.83 4.30
C PHE A 22 -2.81 5.90 3.41
N GLY A 23 -3.08 5.90 2.11
CA GLY A 23 -2.54 6.90 1.18
C GLY A 23 -2.94 8.32 1.56
N LEU A 24 -4.22 8.55 1.87
CA LEU A 24 -4.72 9.86 2.31
C LEU A 24 -4.00 10.31 3.59
N LEU A 25 -3.98 9.45 4.61
CA LEU A 25 -3.38 9.79 5.91
C LEU A 25 -1.87 10.00 5.80
N THR A 26 -1.20 9.22 4.94
CA THR A 26 0.23 9.37 4.67
C THR A 26 0.53 10.67 3.94
N ALA A 27 -0.31 11.08 2.99
CA ALA A 27 -0.18 12.37 2.32
C ALA A 27 -0.29 13.53 3.31
N VAL A 28 -1.32 13.51 4.16
CA VAL A 28 -1.48 14.53 5.22
C VAL A 28 -0.30 14.51 6.19
N LYS A 29 0.17 13.32 6.59
CA LYS A 29 1.30 13.17 7.50
C LYS A 29 2.59 13.76 6.93
N LEU A 30 2.96 13.42 5.70
CA LEU A 30 4.20 13.89 5.08
C LEU A 30 4.12 15.39 4.77
N ALA A 31 2.97 15.89 4.35
CA ALA A 31 2.75 17.33 4.17
C ALA A 31 2.94 18.08 5.51
N GLY A 32 2.37 17.57 6.61
CA GLY A 32 2.60 18.12 7.96
C GLY A 32 4.05 18.02 8.47
N MET A 33 4.91 17.24 7.79
CA MET A 33 6.35 17.17 8.05
C MET A 33 7.18 18.09 7.13
N GLY A 34 6.51 18.92 6.32
CA GLY A 34 7.13 19.87 5.40
C GLY A 34 7.55 19.27 4.06
N TYR A 35 7.05 18.09 3.67
CA TYR A 35 7.24 17.58 2.32
C TYR A 35 6.24 18.24 1.36
N ARG A 36 6.70 18.54 0.14
CA ARG A 36 5.80 18.73 -1.00
C ARG A 36 5.24 17.37 -1.39
N VAL A 37 3.95 17.17 -1.20
CA VAL A 37 3.30 15.89 -1.47
C VAL A 37 2.56 15.96 -2.80
N VAL A 38 2.99 15.12 -3.74
CA VAL A 38 2.25 14.83 -4.96
C VAL A 38 1.34 13.64 -4.67
N ALA A 39 0.11 13.95 -4.33
CA ALA A 39 -0.93 13.01 -3.96
C ALA A 39 -1.69 12.56 -5.21
N THR A 40 -1.50 11.31 -5.62
CA THR A 40 -2.11 10.81 -6.86
C THR A 40 -3.29 9.88 -6.62
N MET A 41 -4.29 9.96 -7.50
CA MET A 41 -5.51 9.16 -7.44
C MET A 41 -6.09 8.95 -8.84
N ARG A 42 -6.84 7.85 -9.05
CA ARG A 42 -7.44 7.52 -10.35
C ARG A 42 -8.38 8.62 -10.86
N ASN A 43 -9.18 9.20 -9.96
CA ASN A 43 -10.10 10.29 -10.24
C ASN A 43 -9.72 11.49 -9.37
N ALA A 44 -9.17 12.55 -9.96
CA ALA A 44 -8.74 13.74 -9.22
C ALA A 44 -9.90 14.50 -8.54
N SER A 45 -11.15 14.23 -8.95
CA SER A 45 -12.36 14.73 -8.28
C SER A 45 -12.51 14.23 -6.84
N ASP A 46 -11.92 13.08 -6.50
CA ASP A 46 -12.04 12.45 -5.18
C ASP A 46 -11.15 13.11 -4.11
N LYS A 47 -10.57 14.28 -4.41
CA LYS A 47 -9.61 14.99 -3.56
C LYS A 47 -10.21 15.65 -2.30
N ALA A 48 -11.53 15.81 -2.23
CA ALA A 48 -12.18 16.61 -1.20
C ALA A 48 -11.78 16.20 0.23
N ALA A 49 -11.90 14.91 0.57
CA ALA A 49 -11.57 14.39 1.90
C ALA A 49 -10.07 14.56 2.25
N LEU A 50 -9.18 14.43 1.26
CA LEU A 50 -7.75 14.64 1.44
C LEU A 50 -7.46 16.11 1.77
N LEU A 51 -7.98 17.04 0.98
CA LEU A 51 -7.74 18.47 1.16
C LEU A 51 -8.38 19.01 2.44
N GLU A 52 -9.57 18.52 2.80
CA GLU A 52 -10.23 18.87 4.06
C GLU A 52 -9.35 18.46 5.26
N LYS A 53 -8.92 17.19 5.32
CA LYS A 53 -8.08 16.70 6.42
C LYS A 53 -6.71 17.37 6.45
N ALA A 54 -6.14 17.70 5.29
CA ALA A 54 -4.90 18.46 5.19
C ALA A 54 -5.09 19.91 5.69
N GLY A 55 -6.22 20.54 5.36
CA GLY A 55 -6.58 21.89 5.81
C GLY A 55 -6.72 21.98 7.32
N GLN A 56 -7.38 21.00 7.94
CA GLN A 56 -7.46 20.86 9.41
C GLN A 56 -6.09 20.76 10.10
N ARG A 57 -5.04 20.41 9.36
CA ARG A 57 -3.65 20.27 9.83
C ARG A 57 -2.74 21.42 9.35
N GLY A 58 -3.28 22.42 8.66
CA GLY A 58 -2.50 23.53 8.08
C GLY A 58 -1.53 23.09 6.97
N ALA A 59 -1.74 21.92 6.37
CA ALA A 59 -0.80 21.29 5.44
C ALA A 59 -1.31 21.25 3.98
N ALA A 60 -2.51 21.78 3.71
CA ALA A 60 -3.12 21.72 2.37
C ALA A 60 -2.29 22.39 1.28
N SER A 61 -1.58 23.48 1.60
CA SER A 61 -0.72 24.21 0.66
C SER A 61 0.50 23.41 0.18
N LEU A 62 0.85 22.33 0.87
CA LEU A 62 1.94 21.42 0.52
C LEU A 62 1.48 20.21 -0.28
N ILE A 63 0.18 20.07 -0.55
CA ILE A 63 -0.38 18.95 -1.30
C ILE A 63 -0.78 19.40 -2.70
N GLU A 64 -0.17 18.77 -3.70
CA GLU A 64 -0.61 18.84 -5.09
C GLU A 64 -1.33 17.53 -5.44
N VAL A 65 -2.48 17.64 -6.11
CA VAL A 65 -3.24 16.47 -6.55
C VAL A 65 -3.07 16.27 -8.05
N MET A 66 -2.60 15.09 -8.45
CA MET A 66 -2.48 14.68 -9.85
C MET A 66 -3.30 13.43 -10.14
N GLN A 67 -3.85 13.34 -11.34
CA GLN A 67 -4.56 12.14 -11.78
C GLN A 67 -3.56 11.06 -12.20
N LEU A 68 -3.67 9.88 -11.60
CA LEU A 68 -2.88 8.71 -11.94
C LEU A 68 -3.67 7.42 -11.73
N ASP A 69 -3.92 6.70 -12.81
CA ASP A 69 -4.20 5.28 -12.77
C ASP A 69 -2.90 4.50 -12.99
N VAL A 70 -2.50 3.72 -11.98
CA VAL A 70 -1.25 2.93 -12.00
C VAL A 70 -1.27 1.79 -13.04
N THR A 71 -2.41 1.52 -13.67
CA THR A 71 -2.52 0.55 -14.78
C THR A 71 -2.30 1.20 -16.15
N ARG A 72 -2.11 2.53 -16.20
CA ARG A 72 -1.94 3.33 -17.43
C ARG A 72 -0.52 3.87 -17.50
N HIS A 73 0.34 3.19 -18.27
CA HIS A 73 1.76 3.50 -18.34
C HIS A 73 2.06 4.95 -18.72
N GLU A 74 1.32 5.48 -19.70
CA GLU A 74 1.45 6.84 -20.18
C GLU A 74 1.14 7.89 -19.10
N GLN A 75 0.23 7.57 -18.16
CA GLN A 75 -0.07 8.46 -17.04
C GLN A 75 1.06 8.44 -16.00
N ILE A 76 1.68 7.28 -15.78
CA ILE A 76 2.82 7.14 -14.87
C ILE A 76 3.99 7.98 -15.36
N GLU A 77 4.39 7.81 -16.62
CA GLU A 77 5.50 8.55 -17.23
C GLU A 77 5.27 10.05 -17.14
N ARG A 78 4.10 10.51 -17.62
CA ARG A 78 3.72 11.93 -17.56
C ARG A 78 3.80 12.50 -16.15
N VAL A 79 3.23 11.82 -15.14
CA VAL A 79 3.24 12.31 -13.76
C VAL A 79 4.66 12.37 -13.22
N VAL A 80 5.48 11.35 -13.44
CA VAL A 80 6.85 11.32 -12.93
C VAL A 80 7.72 12.39 -13.60
N GLU A 81 7.60 12.55 -14.92
CA GLU A 81 8.29 13.59 -15.68
C GLU A 81 7.87 14.99 -15.24
N GLU A 82 6.58 15.23 -15.05
CA GLU A 82 6.06 16.52 -14.59
C GLU A 82 6.58 16.86 -13.18
N VAL A 83 6.59 15.90 -12.27
CA VAL A 83 7.13 16.07 -10.92
C VAL A 83 8.64 16.33 -10.96
N ALA A 84 9.38 15.58 -11.78
CA ALA A 84 10.81 15.76 -11.95
C ALA A 84 11.14 17.13 -12.56
N ALA A 85 10.40 17.57 -13.57
CA ALA A 85 10.60 18.87 -14.21
C ALA A 85 10.31 20.04 -13.26
N ARG A 86 9.27 19.91 -12.41
CA ARG A 86 8.86 20.97 -11.48
C ARG A 86 9.77 21.09 -10.27
N TYR A 87 10.15 19.95 -9.67
CA TYR A 87 10.83 19.94 -8.38
C TYR A 87 12.27 19.42 -8.44
N GLY A 88 12.70 18.83 -9.55
CA GLY A 88 14.03 18.26 -9.73
C GLY A 88 14.30 16.98 -8.93
N THR A 89 13.34 16.51 -8.12
CA THR A 89 13.55 15.40 -7.20
C THR A 89 12.27 14.65 -6.86
N ILE A 90 12.43 13.37 -6.48
CA ILE A 90 11.46 12.58 -5.73
C ILE A 90 12.20 11.92 -4.57
N ASP A 91 11.99 12.42 -3.35
CA ASP A 91 12.67 11.93 -2.14
C ASP A 91 12.02 10.69 -1.55
N VAL A 92 10.70 10.65 -1.63
CA VAL A 92 9.89 9.56 -1.11
C VAL A 92 8.93 9.10 -2.20
N LEU A 93 8.92 7.79 -2.47
CA LEU A 93 7.87 7.15 -3.22
C LEU A 93 7.08 6.27 -2.26
N VAL A 94 5.76 6.44 -2.20
CA VAL A 94 4.87 5.52 -1.47
C VAL A 94 3.92 4.85 -2.46
N ASN A 95 4.21 3.60 -2.80
CA ASN A 95 3.31 2.78 -3.59
C ASN A 95 2.21 2.21 -2.69
N ASN A 96 1.08 2.90 -2.66
CA ASN A 96 -0.06 2.57 -1.84
C ASN A 96 -1.29 2.14 -2.66
N ALA A 97 -1.40 2.55 -3.92
CA ALA A 97 -2.53 2.19 -4.77
C ALA A 97 -2.74 0.67 -4.79
N GLY A 98 -3.96 0.25 -4.51
CA GLY A 98 -4.32 -1.16 -4.49
C GLY A 98 -5.75 -1.39 -4.01
N PHE A 99 -6.25 -2.57 -4.34
CA PHE A 99 -7.57 -3.05 -3.91
C PHE A 99 -7.51 -4.55 -3.64
N SER A 100 -8.63 -5.11 -3.19
CA SER A 100 -8.75 -6.55 -2.88
C SER A 100 -9.91 -7.13 -3.67
N VAL A 101 -9.63 -8.13 -4.49
CA VAL A 101 -10.61 -9.06 -5.06
C VAL A 101 -10.77 -10.21 -4.09
N GLY A 102 -12.00 -10.45 -3.64
CA GLY A 102 -12.33 -11.61 -2.84
C GLY A 102 -13.18 -12.63 -3.60
N GLY A 103 -13.13 -13.88 -3.13
CA GLY A 103 -13.84 -15.02 -3.72
C GLY A 103 -13.00 -16.30 -3.68
N PHE A 104 -13.64 -17.43 -4.01
CA PHE A 104 -13.00 -18.73 -4.05
C PHE A 104 -12.34 -18.97 -5.40
N VAL A 105 -11.25 -19.74 -5.39
CA VAL A 105 -10.31 -19.82 -6.52
C VAL A 105 -10.99 -20.18 -7.83
N GLU A 106 -11.85 -21.19 -7.84
CA GLU A 106 -12.55 -21.65 -9.06
C GLU A 106 -13.77 -20.79 -9.44
N GLU A 107 -14.21 -19.89 -8.55
CA GLU A 107 -15.37 -19.02 -8.79
C GLU A 107 -14.99 -17.58 -9.17
N VAL A 108 -13.75 -17.16 -8.90
CA VAL A 108 -13.26 -15.84 -9.30
C VAL A 108 -12.84 -15.88 -10.77
N PRO A 109 -13.43 -15.05 -11.65
CA PRO A 109 -13.08 -15.02 -13.06
C PRO A 109 -11.64 -14.53 -13.26
N MET A 110 -10.94 -15.09 -14.24
CA MET A 110 -9.53 -14.78 -14.51
C MET A 110 -9.28 -13.28 -14.78
N ASP A 111 -10.25 -12.53 -15.27
CA ASP A 111 -10.09 -11.09 -15.48
C ASP A 111 -9.99 -10.31 -14.17
N ALA A 112 -10.68 -10.76 -13.12
CA ALA A 112 -10.53 -10.19 -11.78
C ALA A 112 -9.15 -10.53 -11.18
N TRP A 113 -8.63 -11.74 -11.43
CA TRP A 113 -7.25 -12.10 -11.07
C TRP A 113 -6.23 -11.19 -11.77
N ARG A 114 -6.40 -10.95 -13.08
CA ARG A 114 -5.54 -10.03 -13.83
C ARG A 114 -5.64 -8.63 -13.27
N GLN A 115 -6.84 -8.08 -13.12
CA GLN A 115 -7.05 -6.73 -12.57
C GLN A 115 -6.38 -6.55 -11.20
N GLN A 116 -6.49 -7.56 -10.33
CA GLN A 116 -5.84 -7.57 -9.03
C GLN A 116 -4.32 -7.43 -9.14
N MET A 117 -3.69 -8.19 -10.06
CA MET A 117 -2.26 -8.14 -10.32
C MET A 117 -1.83 -6.84 -11.02
N GLU A 118 -2.60 -6.39 -12.01
CA GLU A 118 -2.35 -5.15 -12.75
C GLU A 118 -2.22 -3.95 -11.81
N THR A 119 -3.14 -3.82 -10.86
CA THR A 119 -3.10 -2.67 -9.94
C THR A 119 -2.09 -2.87 -8.81
N ASN A 120 -2.16 -3.99 -8.07
CA ASN A 120 -1.39 -4.14 -6.83
C ASN A 120 0.09 -4.47 -7.08
N PHE A 121 0.43 -5.05 -8.23
CA PHE A 121 1.77 -5.50 -8.54
C PHE A 121 2.35 -4.78 -9.74
N PHE A 122 1.81 -4.96 -10.95
CA PHE A 122 2.41 -4.37 -12.16
C PHE A 122 2.41 -2.84 -12.12
N GLY A 123 1.34 -2.21 -11.64
CA GLY A 123 1.29 -0.77 -11.45
C GLY A 123 2.30 -0.26 -10.43
N LEU A 124 2.47 -0.97 -9.32
CA LEU A 124 3.53 -0.69 -8.33
C LEU A 124 4.93 -0.80 -8.95
N VAL A 125 5.18 -1.85 -9.73
CA VAL A 125 6.46 -2.04 -10.44
C VAL A 125 6.68 -0.92 -11.45
N ALA A 126 5.67 -0.55 -12.23
CA ALA A 126 5.76 0.48 -13.26
C ALA A 126 6.05 1.87 -12.66
N VAL A 127 5.32 2.28 -11.61
CA VAL A 127 5.60 3.54 -10.89
C VAL A 127 7.00 3.52 -10.30
N THR A 128 7.40 2.40 -9.68
CA THR A 128 8.75 2.26 -9.14
C THR A 128 9.79 2.45 -10.22
N LYS A 129 9.69 1.73 -11.35
CA LYS A 129 10.62 1.82 -12.49
C LYS A 129 10.77 3.25 -13.01
N ALA A 130 9.68 4.00 -13.12
CA ALA A 130 9.71 5.39 -13.58
C ALA A 130 10.46 6.32 -12.60
N VAL A 131 10.34 6.09 -11.29
CA VAL A 131 11.00 6.92 -10.26
C VAL A 131 12.47 6.54 -10.02
N LEU A 132 12.84 5.28 -10.25
CA LEU A 132 14.19 4.78 -9.95
C LEU A 132 15.34 5.59 -10.55
N PRO A 133 15.33 6.03 -11.84
CA PRO A 133 16.41 6.82 -12.41
C PRO A 133 16.71 8.09 -11.60
N ILE A 134 15.68 8.82 -11.18
CA ILE A 134 15.78 10.06 -10.39
C ILE A 134 16.47 9.79 -9.04
N MET A 135 16.01 8.76 -8.31
CA MET A 135 16.59 8.40 -7.01
C MET A 135 18.01 7.85 -7.14
N ARG A 136 18.27 7.04 -8.18
CA ARG A 136 19.56 6.38 -8.46
C ARG A 136 20.65 7.39 -8.80
N GLU A 137 20.37 8.32 -9.71
CA GLU A 137 21.31 9.36 -10.13
C GLU A 137 21.72 10.24 -8.95
N ARG A 138 20.75 10.63 -8.13
CA ARG A 138 20.97 11.42 -6.92
C ARG A 138 21.57 10.62 -5.75
N ARG A 139 21.67 9.29 -5.89
CA ARG A 139 22.13 8.34 -4.89
C ARG A 139 21.41 8.47 -3.54
N SER A 140 20.12 8.81 -3.57
CA SER A 140 19.29 9.04 -2.39
C SER A 140 17.81 8.95 -2.71
N GLY A 141 17.07 8.25 -1.84
CA GLY A 141 15.61 8.15 -1.91
C GLY A 141 15.08 7.10 -0.95
N THR A 142 13.78 7.16 -0.63
CA THR A 142 13.10 6.12 0.14
C THR A 142 11.83 5.67 -0.59
N ILE A 143 11.78 4.38 -0.90
CA ILE A 143 10.62 3.71 -1.49
C ILE A 143 9.90 2.94 -0.38
N ILE A 144 8.64 3.26 -0.18
CA ILE A 144 7.72 2.57 0.73
C ILE A 144 6.73 1.77 -0.12
N GLN A 145 6.77 0.46 0.05
CA GLN A 145 5.81 -0.47 -0.55
C GLN A 145 4.74 -0.79 0.49
N ILE A 146 3.47 -0.49 0.20
CA ILE A 146 2.37 -0.93 1.05
C ILE A 146 2.04 -2.40 0.72
N GLY A 147 2.67 -3.28 1.48
CA GLY A 147 2.41 -4.72 1.49
C GLY A 147 1.16 -5.05 2.30
N SER A 148 1.18 -6.23 2.93
CA SER A 148 0.14 -6.69 3.86
C SER A 148 0.65 -7.93 4.58
N VAL A 149 0.07 -8.26 5.74
CA VAL A 149 0.22 -9.62 6.31
C VAL A 149 -0.19 -10.72 5.31
N SER A 150 -1.11 -10.40 4.38
CA SER A 150 -1.50 -11.32 3.29
C SER A 150 -0.40 -11.56 2.25
N GLY A 151 0.70 -10.81 2.29
CA GLY A 151 1.90 -11.09 1.48
C GLY A 151 2.75 -12.24 2.03
N LYS A 152 2.35 -12.80 3.19
CA LYS A 152 3.05 -13.92 3.85
C LYS A 152 2.11 -14.98 4.41
N ILE A 153 0.81 -14.73 4.35
CA ILE A 153 -0.24 -15.64 4.83
C ILE A 153 -1.34 -15.67 3.78
N GLY A 154 -1.63 -16.85 3.24
CA GLY A 154 -2.86 -17.08 2.49
C GLY A 154 -4.05 -17.24 3.44
N PHE A 155 -5.18 -16.62 3.10
CA PHE A 155 -6.45 -16.80 3.82
C PHE A 155 -7.56 -17.14 2.81
N PRO A 156 -8.45 -18.10 3.12
CA PRO A 156 -9.56 -18.45 2.23
C PRO A 156 -10.39 -17.23 1.82
N GLY A 157 -10.78 -17.18 0.55
CA GLY A 157 -11.54 -16.06 -0.02
C GLY A 157 -10.69 -14.86 -0.46
N TYR A 158 -9.36 -14.88 -0.31
CA TYR A 158 -8.48 -13.76 -0.68
C TYR A 158 -7.31 -14.17 -1.59
N ALA A 159 -7.41 -15.29 -2.29
CA ALA A 159 -6.29 -15.82 -3.07
C ALA A 159 -5.70 -14.84 -4.10
N PRO A 160 -6.50 -14.10 -4.91
CA PRO A 160 -5.94 -13.10 -5.83
C PRO A 160 -5.18 -11.99 -5.09
N TYR A 161 -5.77 -11.46 -4.02
CA TYR A 161 -5.16 -10.39 -3.23
C TYR A 161 -3.86 -10.86 -2.57
N ALA A 162 -3.87 -12.01 -1.91
CA ALA A 162 -2.70 -12.59 -1.26
C ALA A 162 -1.58 -12.83 -2.29
N ALA A 163 -1.88 -13.44 -3.44
CA ALA A 163 -0.91 -13.65 -4.51
C ALA A 163 -0.24 -12.32 -4.94
N SER A 164 -1.03 -11.26 -5.13
CA SER A 164 -0.48 -9.93 -5.47
C SER A 164 0.45 -9.37 -4.39
N LYS A 165 0.13 -9.58 -3.10
CA LYS A 165 0.95 -9.08 -1.99
C LYS A 165 2.20 -9.93 -1.76
N TYR A 166 2.15 -11.23 -2.04
CA TYR A 166 3.36 -12.08 -2.09
C TYR A 166 4.30 -11.64 -3.22
N ALA A 167 3.76 -11.27 -4.39
CA ALA A 167 4.56 -10.74 -5.50
C ALA A 167 5.28 -9.44 -5.11
N VAL A 168 4.60 -8.55 -4.38
CA VAL A 168 5.21 -7.32 -3.83
C VAL A 168 6.36 -7.63 -2.88
N GLU A 169 6.26 -8.66 -2.03
CA GLU A 169 7.36 -9.06 -1.12
C GLU A 169 8.63 -9.45 -1.91
N GLY A 170 8.50 -10.38 -2.86
CA GLY A 170 9.65 -10.87 -3.64
C GLY A 170 10.28 -9.77 -4.51
N PHE A 171 9.46 -8.91 -5.10
CA PHE A 171 9.95 -7.73 -5.84
C PHE A 171 10.70 -6.77 -4.93
N SER A 172 10.19 -6.50 -3.73
CA SER A 172 10.79 -5.55 -2.80
C SER A 172 12.12 -6.04 -2.23
N GLU A 173 12.26 -7.36 -1.99
CA GLU A 173 13.52 -7.98 -1.60
C GLU A 173 14.59 -7.79 -2.68
N SER A 174 14.25 -8.13 -3.92
CA SER A 174 15.16 -7.99 -5.07
C SER A 174 15.57 -6.54 -5.27
N LEU A 175 14.59 -5.63 -5.29
CA LEU A 175 14.82 -4.20 -5.46
C LEU A 175 15.72 -3.62 -4.35
N ARG A 176 15.57 -4.08 -3.10
CA ARG A 176 16.41 -3.62 -1.98
C ARG A 176 17.89 -3.91 -2.23
N HIS A 177 18.21 -5.07 -2.81
CA HIS A 177 19.59 -5.42 -3.14
C HIS A 177 20.12 -4.60 -4.30
N GLU A 178 19.34 -4.45 -5.37
CA GLU A 178 19.73 -3.67 -6.55
C GLU A 178 19.99 -2.20 -6.22
N MET A 179 19.20 -1.62 -5.31
CA MET A 179 19.23 -0.20 -5.00
C MET A 179 20.18 0.19 -3.87
N ALA A 180 20.66 -0.77 -3.09
CA ALA A 180 21.59 -0.52 -1.98
C ALA A 180 22.90 0.20 -2.41
N PRO A 181 23.58 -0.16 -3.52
CA PRO A 181 24.78 0.54 -3.99
C PRO A 181 24.54 2.02 -4.36
N PHE A 182 23.29 2.40 -4.59
CA PHE A 182 22.87 3.76 -4.93
C PHE A 182 22.29 4.51 -3.73
N GLY A 183 22.38 3.99 -2.50
CA GLY A 183 21.88 4.69 -1.32
C GLY A 183 20.35 4.86 -1.26
N VAL A 184 19.60 4.19 -2.15
CA VAL A 184 18.14 4.22 -2.18
C VAL A 184 17.59 3.12 -1.27
N LYS A 185 16.71 3.52 -0.34
CA LYS A 185 16.13 2.64 0.67
C LYS A 185 14.83 2.06 0.17
N VAL A 186 14.62 0.77 0.33
CA VAL A 186 13.35 0.09 0.01
C VAL A 186 12.77 -0.51 1.29
N VAL A 187 11.54 -0.17 1.63
CA VAL A 187 10.88 -0.63 2.85
C VAL A 187 9.48 -1.12 2.53
N VAL A 188 9.12 -2.28 3.06
CA VAL A 188 7.78 -2.84 3.02
C VAL A 188 7.09 -2.60 4.35
N VAL A 189 5.95 -1.93 4.30
CA VAL A 189 5.04 -1.84 5.44
C VAL A 189 4.00 -2.93 5.26
N GLU A 190 3.77 -3.76 6.27
CA GLU A 190 2.89 -4.93 6.22
C GLU A 190 1.70 -4.73 7.19
N PRO A 191 0.66 -3.94 6.82
CA PRO A 191 -0.51 -3.79 7.66
C PRO A 191 -1.29 -5.10 7.78
N GLY A 192 -1.77 -5.37 8.99
CA GLY A 192 -2.85 -6.33 9.26
C GLY A 192 -4.22 -5.76 8.90
N ALA A 193 -5.26 -6.21 9.60
CA ALA A 193 -6.59 -5.60 9.48
C ALA A 193 -6.59 -4.19 10.09
N TYR A 194 -7.05 -3.21 9.32
CA TYR A 194 -7.20 -1.80 9.71
C TYR A 194 -8.54 -1.27 9.21
N ARG A 195 -9.08 -0.24 9.88
CA ARG A 195 -10.33 0.44 9.49
C ARG A 195 -10.11 1.29 8.23
N THR A 196 -10.07 0.64 7.06
CA THR A 196 -9.99 1.31 5.76
C THR A 196 -11.10 0.80 4.82
N PRO A 197 -11.48 1.58 3.79
CA PRO A 197 -12.54 1.17 2.86
C PRO A 197 -12.22 -0.07 2.01
N ILE A 198 -10.98 -0.56 2.00
CA ILE A 198 -10.54 -1.67 1.13
C ILE A 198 -11.34 -2.94 1.39
N TRP A 199 -11.66 -3.23 2.65
CA TRP A 199 -12.43 -4.42 3.04
C TRP A 199 -13.89 -4.25 2.70
N LYS A 200 -14.48 -3.06 2.92
CA LYS A 200 -15.87 -2.80 2.54
C LYS A 200 -16.06 -2.95 1.02
N LYS A 201 -15.12 -2.47 0.21
CA LYS A 201 -15.18 -2.61 -1.26
C LYS A 201 -14.89 -4.04 -1.71
N GLY A 202 -13.82 -4.66 -1.20
CA GLY A 202 -13.43 -6.01 -1.60
C GLY A 202 -14.38 -7.11 -1.10
N LEU A 203 -15.05 -6.92 0.04
CA LEU A 203 -16.03 -7.86 0.59
C LEU A 203 -17.43 -7.68 -0.03
N ALA A 204 -17.80 -6.47 -0.48
CA ALA A 204 -19.12 -6.20 -1.05
C ALA A 204 -19.37 -6.97 -2.36
N ASP A 205 -18.30 -7.29 -3.08
CA ASP A 205 -18.35 -7.96 -4.37
C ASP A 205 -18.09 -9.47 -4.27
N ILE A 206 -17.77 -10.00 -3.07
CA ILE A 206 -17.62 -11.46 -2.90
C ILE A 206 -19.01 -12.10 -2.95
N ARG A 207 -19.29 -12.73 -4.08
CA ARG A 207 -20.52 -13.49 -4.28
C ARG A 207 -20.15 -14.90 -4.71
N THR A 208 -20.66 -15.88 -3.97
CA THR A 208 -20.74 -17.25 -4.48
C THR A 208 -22.11 -17.45 -5.11
N ARG A 209 -22.24 -18.43 -5.99
CA ARG A 209 -23.57 -18.87 -6.44
C ARG A 209 -24.36 -19.43 -5.23
N PRO A 210 -25.71 -19.32 -5.20
CA PRO A 210 -26.51 -19.83 -4.08
C PRO A 210 -26.33 -21.35 -3.83
N ASP A 211 -26.06 -22.11 -4.88
CA ASP A 211 -25.81 -23.56 -4.88
C ASP A 211 -24.31 -23.91 -4.73
N SER A 212 -23.46 -22.91 -4.53
CA SER A 212 -22.02 -23.11 -4.40
C SER A 212 -21.68 -23.95 -3.16
N PRO A 213 -20.78 -24.94 -3.29
CA PRO A 213 -20.28 -25.70 -2.14
C PRO A 213 -19.50 -24.81 -1.14
N TYR A 214 -19.08 -23.61 -1.56
CA TYR A 214 -18.35 -22.69 -0.70
C TYR A 214 -19.24 -21.74 0.11
N ALA A 215 -20.57 -21.74 -0.09
CA ALA A 215 -21.45 -20.81 0.61
C ALA A 215 -21.29 -20.82 2.15
N PRO A 216 -21.15 -21.98 2.83
CA PRO A 216 -20.87 -21.99 4.28
C PRO A 216 -19.52 -21.36 4.63
N MET A 217 -18.48 -21.62 3.83
CA MET A 217 -17.15 -21.05 4.04
C MET A 217 -17.15 -19.53 3.79
N LEU A 218 -17.91 -19.05 2.80
CA LEU A 218 -18.08 -17.63 2.55
C LEU A 218 -18.63 -16.92 3.78
N GLN A 219 -19.69 -17.47 4.39
CA GLN A 219 -20.29 -16.88 5.58
C GLN A 219 -19.29 -16.79 6.74
N ALA A 220 -18.48 -17.83 6.94
CA ALA A 220 -17.42 -17.83 7.94
C ALA A 220 -16.34 -16.77 7.66
N VAL A 221 -15.88 -16.65 6.40
CA VAL A 221 -14.90 -15.63 5.98
C VAL A 221 -15.45 -14.22 6.15
N LEU A 222 -16.70 -13.97 5.76
CA LEU A 222 -17.36 -12.67 5.93
C LEU A 222 -17.53 -12.33 7.42
N ALA A 223 -17.93 -13.29 8.26
CA ALA A 223 -18.05 -13.10 9.70
C ALA A 223 -16.70 -12.78 10.34
N TYR A 224 -15.65 -13.53 10.01
CA TYR A 224 -14.28 -13.26 10.44
C TYR A 224 -13.85 -11.85 10.03
N SER A 225 -14.08 -11.47 8.78
CA SER A 225 -13.65 -10.18 8.24
C SER A 225 -14.40 -9.00 8.85
N ARG A 226 -15.70 -9.15 9.13
CA ARG A 226 -16.49 -8.16 9.88
C ARG A 226 -15.93 -7.95 11.28
N ARG A 227 -15.70 -9.04 12.02
CA ARG A 227 -15.14 -8.99 13.37
C ARG A 227 -13.74 -8.36 13.39
N ALA A 228 -12.90 -8.72 12.41
CA ALA A 228 -11.57 -8.11 12.26
C ALA A 228 -11.66 -6.61 11.95
N GLY A 229 -12.69 -6.16 11.21
CA GLY A 229 -12.95 -4.74 10.95
C GLY A 229 -13.44 -3.95 12.17
N GLU A 230 -14.24 -4.58 13.04
CA GLU A 230 -14.75 -3.95 14.28
C GLU A 230 -13.63 -3.69 15.30
N THR A 231 -12.69 -4.62 15.43
CA THR A 231 -11.55 -4.51 16.36
C THR A 231 -10.32 -3.85 15.74
N ALA A 232 -10.40 -3.42 14.47
CA ALA A 232 -9.26 -2.92 13.75
C ALA A 232 -8.74 -1.58 14.33
N PRO A 233 -7.42 -1.44 14.51
CA PRO A 233 -6.79 -0.21 15.00
C PRO A 233 -6.99 0.98 14.04
N ASP A 234 -6.65 2.17 14.53
CA ASP A 234 -6.68 3.40 13.74
C ASP A 234 -5.65 3.33 12.60
N PRO A 235 -6.06 3.50 11.32
CA PRO A 235 -5.14 3.55 10.18
C PRO A 235 -4.11 4.68 10.24
N GLN A 236 -4.28 5.70 11.11
CA GLN A 236 -3.27 6.72 11.37
C GLN A 236 -1.95 6.13 11.86
N GLU A 237 -1.96 4.98 12.53
CA GLU A 237 -0.75 4.26 12.96
C GLU A 237 0.19 3.96 11.78
N VAL A 238 -0.38 3.59 10.63
CA VAL A 238 0.38 3.28 9.40
C VAL A 238 1.03 4.55 8.86
N ALA A 239 0.28 5.64 8.75
CA ALA A 239 0.81 6.93 8.31
C ALA A 239 1.92 7.45 9.24
N ASP A 240 1.73 7.36 10.55
CA ASP A 240 2.73 7.76 11.54
C ASP A 240 3.99 6.90 11.48
N ARG A 241 3.84 5.59 11.23
CA ARG A 241 4.99 4.71 10.99
C ARG A 241 5.73 5.15 9.74
N ILE A 242 5.04 5.39 8.62
CA ILE A 242 5.68 5.83 7.37
C ILE A 242 6.43 7.14 7.57
N GLY A 243 5.82 8.12 8.25
CA GLY A 243 6.49 9.39 8.59
C GLY A 243 7.81 9.17 9.37
N LYS A 244 7.85 8.20 10.28
CA LYS A 244 9.12 7.82 10.95
C LYS A 244 10.10 7.13 10.00
N LEU A 245 9.61 6.22 9.15
CA LEU A 245 10.46 5.42 8.26
C LEU A 245 11.22 6.27 7.24
N VAL A 246 10.58 7.30 6.68
CA VAL A 246 11.21 8.16 5.67
C VAL A 246 12.37 9.00 6.22
N THR A 247 12.47 9.15 7.54
CA THR A 247 13.57 9.88 8.19
C THR A 247 14.69 8.96 8.71
N LEU A 248 14.48 7.64 8.72
CA LEU A 248 15.49 6.71 9.21
C LEU A 248 16.68 6.61 8.26
N ARG A 249 17.89 6.65 8.82
CA ARG A 249 19.13 6.43 8.05
C ARG A 249 19.22 5.01 7.49
N SER A 250 18.89 4.00 8.30
CA SER A 250 18.99 2.58 7.94
C SER A 250 17.75 1.79 8.35
N PRO A 251 16.61 1.96 7.65
CA PRO A 251 15.40 1.21 7.95
C PRO A 251 15.58 -0.27 7.61
N ARG A 252 14.94 -1.13 8.41
CA ARG A 252 14.78 -2.56 8.09
C ARG A 252 13.96 -2.71 6.82
N LEU A 253 14.02 -3.87 6.17
CA LEU A 253 13.19 -4.12 5.01
C LEU A 253 11.70 -4.15 5.37
N ARG A 254 11.32 -4.63 6.57
CA ARG A 254 9.92 -4.95 6.87
C ARG A 254 9.42 -4.40 8.20
N TYR A 255 8.18 -3.91 8.18
CA TYR A 255 7.48 -3.40 9.34
C TYR A 255 6.03 -3.89 9.36
N ALA A 256 5.77 -4.98 10.07
CA ALA A 256 4.42 -5.46 10.36
C ALA A 256 3.72 -4.57 11.37
N LEU A 257 2.50 -4.14 11.01
CA LEU A 257 1.66 -3.25 11.79
C LEU A 257 0.28 -3.86 12.05
N GLY A 258 -0.35 -3.43 13.13
CA GLY A 258 -1.65 -3.91 13.58
C GLY A 258 -1.55 -4.94 14.70
N GLN A 259 -2.62 -5.06 15.48
CA GLN A 259 -2.67 -5.96 16.62
C GLN A 259 -2.52 -7.42 16.17
N GLY A 260 -1.63 -8.16 16.82
CA GLY A 260 -1.39 -9.58 16.52
C GLY A 260 -0.61 -9.86 15.24
N SER A 261 -0.48 -8.92 14.29
CA SER A 261 0.17 -9.16 12.98
C SER A 261 1.55 -9.80 13.12
N ARG A 262 2.39 -9.28 14.03
CA ARG A 262 3.74 -9.81 14.26
C ARG A 262 3.69 -11.26 14.77
N LEU A 263 2.84 -11.54 15.75
CA LEU A 263 2.71 -12.87 16.34
C LEU A 263 2.24 -13.88 15.29
N THR A 264 1.26 -13.53 14.46
CA THR A 264 0.76 -14.41 13.40
C THR A 264 1.82 -14.70 12.35
N LEU A 265 2.61 -13.69 11.95
CA LEU A 265 3.72 -13.88 11.01
C LEU A 265 4.82 -14.78 11.60
N TRP A 266 5.14 -14.60 12.89
CA TRP A 266 6.07 -15.50 13.60
C TRP A 266 5.53 -16.93 13.69
N ALA A 267 4.24 -17.10 14.01
CA ALA A 267 3.59 -18.40 14.04
C ALA A 267 3.64 -19.09 12.67
N LYS A 268 3.34 -18.37 11.58
CA LYS A 268 3.43 -18.91 10.21
C LYS A 268 4.85 -19.34 9.81
N ALA A 269 5.86 -18.66 10.33
CA ALA A 269 7.27 -18.93 10.03
C ALA A 269 7.84 -20.11 10.84
N LEU A 270 7.39 -20.30 12.08
CA LEU A 270 7.95 -21.28 13.01
C LEU A 270 7.12 -22.55 13.16
N LEU A 271 5.78 -22.46 13.05
CA LEU A 271 4.93 -23.62 13.27
C LEU A 271 4.93 -24.54 12.05
N PRO A 272 4.84 -25.87 12.25
CA PRO A 272 4.53 -26.81 11.19
C PRO A 272 3.26 -26.38 10.45
N TRP A 273 3.24 -26.53 9.12
CA TRP A 273 2.12 -26.08 8.29
C TRP A 273 0.76 -26.59 8.81
N ALA A 274 0.67 -27.88 9.17
CA ALA A 274 -0.56 -28.48 9.68
C ALA A 274 -1.13 -27.77 10.92
N TRP A 275 -0.28 -27.22 11.79
CA TRP A 275 -0.73 -26.52 13.00
C TRP A 275 -1.27 -25.13 12.65
N PHE A 276 -0.58 -24.43 11.76
CA PHE A 276 -1.02 -23.14 11.26
C PHE A 276 -2.32 -23.26 10.45
N GLU A 277 -2.43 -24.29 9.60
CA GLU A 277 -3.63 -24.63 8.85
C GLU A 277 -4.83 -24.92 9.76
N ARG A 278 -4.63 -25.72 10.82
CA ARG A 278 -5.66 -25.95 11.85
C ARG A 278 -6.08 -24.65 12.55
N ALA A 279 -5.14 -23.76 12.86
CA ALA A 279 -5.47 -22.46 13.47
C ALA A 279 -6.35 -21.60 12.55
N ILE A 280 -6.08 -21.59 11.24
CA ILE A 280 -6.98 -20.94 10.25
C ILE A 280 -8.35 -21.63 10.23
N GLY A 281 -8.38 -22.97 10.27
CA GLY A 281 -9.62 -23.75 10.38
C GLY A 281 -10.47 -23.33 11.57
N TYR A 282 -9.88 -23.26 12.77
CA TYR A 282 -10.56 -22.81 13.99
C TYR A 282 -11.06 -21.37 13.89
N ALA A 283 -10.28 -20.46 13.31
CA ALA A 283 -10.69 -19.06 13.09
C ALA A 283 -11.91 -18.94 12.16
N LEU A 284 -12.12 -19.93 11.28
CA LEU A 284 -13.28 -20.03 10.39
C LEU A 284 -14.38 -20.96 10.93
N GLY A 285 -14.29 -21.39 12.20
CA GLY A 285 -15.31 -22.23 12.83
C GLY A 285 -15.31 -23.70 12.38
N ARG A 286 -14.25 -24.16 11.70
CA ARG A 286 -14.04 -25.60 11.43
C ARG A 286 -13.41 -26.24 12.67
N LYS A 287 -13.99 -27.34 13.16
CA LYS A 287 -13.50 -28.08 14.33
C LYS A 287 -12.33 -28.99 13.96
#